data_AF-U3G9G8-F1
#
_entry.id   AF-U3G9G8-F1
#
_cell.length_a   1.000
_cell.length_b   1.000
_cell.length_c   1.000
_cell.angle_alpha   90.00
_cell.angle_beta   90.00
_cell.angle_gamma   90.00
#
_symmetry.space_group_name_H-M   'P 1'
#
loop_
_entity.id
_entity.type
_entity.pdbx_description
1 polymer ?
#
loop_
_entity_poly.entity_id
_entity_poly.type
_entity_poly.pdbx_seq_one_letter_code
_entity_poly.pdbx_strand_id
1 'polypeptide(L)'
;MNRLTQGAVSRGISLFELFCNPQVLSEESAELNSSYANTVRALLRTLWRHRDFLKIGLEIRLKQLVEVIKESAPGEAKDRQTPIIPSRIYCAILSSLLDRLDEIESDLDTLLDAYRQERTCTLSASSCLTDKQRYMQREMQLQGMLEAMRNRGWKTGSMRGFVAGEIAVVQLRLMCIVIAFTGMRVAEAQILPLKGVLEEAKHRDTVHHVVNGYSHKLNGGRKKRASWITSREGHRAILLAQRIASVILEVLKDGDPANDDAALLFCSTANPYKKQSLSSIYRRLHGQLFPEICPLITQADIDELNAMELQRNWLREGMEVGKPWPLAFHQYRRSLSVYAHRSGMVSLPALKGQLQHITDEMRAYYSDGFCRAVNLVFDKEHFSHDWNAAKSESSFLAYSLALLFSDEDLIGEVGGRGAVRMQQTVSSRSKEETLKLFRDGKLAYRETVLGGCIAVEDCNRTPLEPIPWDCLEKDCTNAVVFEKRLGLLIKTQETVVATLASTEAGGVEHRLEADHLQVLLKARKRLSEAV
;
A
#
# COMPACT_ATOMS: atom_id res chain seq x y z
N MET A 1 5.20 -24.16 -8.82
CA MET A 1 4.36 -25.15 -9.51
C MET A 1 5.12 -25.88 -10.60
N ASN A 2 5.91 -25.21 -11.45
CA ASN A 2 6.66 -25.83 -12.55
C ASN A 2 7.34 -27.16 -12.23
N ARG A 3 8.00 -27.30 -11.08
CA ARG A 3 8.67 -28.56 -10.69
C ARG A 3 7.70 -29.73 -10.45
N LEU A 4 6.65 -29.52 -9.66
CA LEU A 4 5.62 -30.56 -9.43
C LEU A 4 4.85 -30.88 -10.70
N THR A 5 4.65 -29.88 -11.57
CA THR A 5 4.03 -30.09 -12.87
C THR A 5 4.93 -30.92 -13.79
N GLN A 6 6.24 -30.65 -13.80
CA GLN A 6 7.23 -31.47 -14.51
C GLN A 6 7.33 -32.89 -13.93
N GLY A 7 7.28 -33.04 -12.60
CA GLY A 7 7.28 -34.34 -11.91
C GLY A 7 6.02 -35.17 -12.14
N ALA A 8 4.86 -34.51 -12.33
CA ALA A 8 3.63 -35.16 -12.75
C ALA A 8 3.72 -35.62 -14.22
N VAL A 9 4.19 -34.73 -15.10
CA VAL A 9 4.37 -35.01 -16.53
C VAL A 9 5.38 -36.14 -16.77
N SER A 10 6.50 -36.17 -16.04
CA SER A 10 7.52 -37.23 -16.17
C SER A 10 7.00 -38.61 -15.76
N ARG A 11 6.01 -38.65 -14.86
CA ARG A 11 5.34 -39.88 -14.40
C ARG A 11 4.06 -40.21 -15.17
N GLY A 12 3.67 -39.39 -16.16
CA GLY A 12 2.45 -39.58 -16.93
C GLY A 12 1.16 -39.45 -16.10
N ILE A 13 1.22 -38.81 -14.94
CA ILE A 13 0.06 -38.58 -14.06
C ILE A 13 -0.37 -37.12 -14.13
N SER A 14 -1.65 -36.87 -13.86
CA SER A 14 -2.14 -35.52 -13.68
C SER A 14 -1.55 -34.88 -12.41
N LEU A 15 -1.46 -33.55 -12.41
CA LEU A 15 -1.08 -32.80 -11.22
C LEU A 15 -2.04 -33.10 -10.03
N PHE A 16 -3.30 -33.41 -10.35
CA PHE A 16 -4.30 -33.81 -9.38
C PHE A 16 -4.00 -35.17 -8.73
N GLU A 17 -3.62 -36.18 -9.52
CA GLU A 17 -3.21 -37.50 -9.02
C GLU A 17 -1.95 -37.41 -8.16
N LEU A 18 -1.01 -36.54 -8.53
CA LEU A 18 0.18 -36.26 -7.72
C LEU A 18 -0.22 -35.71 -6.34
N PHE A 19 -1.17 -34.78 -6.27
CA PHE A 19 -1.67 -34.24 -4.99
C PHE A 19 -2.55 -35.21 -4.19
N CYS A 20 -2.91 -36.36 -4.75
CA CYS A 20 -3.69 -37.41 -4.08
C CYS A 20 -2.85 -38.61 -3.61
N ASN A 21 -1.55 -38.64 -3.92
CA ASN A 21 -0.63 -39.73 -3.60
C ASN A 21 0.52 -39.25 -2.68
N PRO A 22 0.50 -39.59 -1.37
CA PRO A 22 1.54 -39.18 -0.42
C PRO A 22 2.96 -39.63 -0.77
N GLN A 23 3.13 -40.82 -1.36
CA GLN A 23 4.45 -41.34 -1.72
C GLN A 23 5.07 -40.53 -2.86
N VAL A 24 4.30 -40.33 -3.94
CA VAL A 24 4.75 -39.56 -5.11
C VAL A 24 4.99 -38.09 -4.74
N LEU A 25 4.12 -37.53 -3.90
CA LEU A 25 4.29 -36.17 -3.39
C LEU A 25 5.56 -36.03 -2.54
N SER A 26 5.90 -37.04 -1.73
CA SER A 26 7.11 -37.04 -0.89
C SER A 26 8.39 -37.02 -1.71
N GLU A 27 8.45 -37.82 -2.78
CA GLU A 27 9.60 -37.88 -3.68
C GLU A 27 9.85 -36.52 -4.35
N GLU A 28 8.78 -35.88 -4.82
CA GLU A 28 8.86 -34.59 -5.51
C GLU A 28 8.98 -33.40 -4.53
N SER A 29 8.58 -33.57 -3.27
CA SER A 29 8.65 -32.52 -2.26
C SER A 29 10.01 -32.42 -1.56
N ALA A 30 10.83 -33.48 -1.62
CA ALA A 30 12.13 -33.59 -0.93
C ALA A 30 13.12 -32.44 -1.26
N GLU A 31 13.00 -31.84 -2.44
CA GLU A 31 13.85 -30.74 -2.89
C GLU A 31 13.10 -29.41 -3.07
N LEU A 32 11.90 -29.28 -2.49
CA LEU A 32 11.18 -28.01 -2.51
C LEU A 32 11.80 -27.02 -1.52
N ASN A 33 12.03 -25.79 -1.98
CA ASN A 33 12.33 -24.70 -1.05
C ASN A 33 11.13 -24.40 -0.14
N SER A 34 11.37 -23.74 0.99
CA SER A 34 10.36 -23.45 2.02
C SER A 34 9.13 -22.70 1.49
N SER A 35 9.30 -21.81 0.50
CA SER A 35 8.21 -21.06 -0.14
C SER A 35 7.30 -21.96 -0.99
N TYR A 36 7.87 -22.86 -1.80
CA TYR A 36 7.09 -23.80 -2.58
C TYR A 36 6.37 -24.82 -1.68
N ALA A 37 7.03 -25.32 -0.63
CA ALA A 37 6.40 -26.20 0.35
C ALA A 37 5.20 -25.54 1.06
N ASN A 38 5.28 -24.24 1.37
CA ASN A 38 4.14 -23.48 1.91
C ASN A 38 2.98 -23.38 0.90
N THR A 39 3.29 -23.11 -0.37
CA THR A 39 2.28 -23.03 -1.45
C THR A 39 1.52 -24.33 -1.62
N VAL A 40 2.24 -25.46 -1.59
CA VAL A 40 1.62 -26.77 -1.79
C VAL A 40 0.74 -27.14 -0.61
N ARG A 41 1.20 -26.89 0.63
CA ARG A 41 0.39 -27.09 1.84
C ARG A 41 -0.91 -26.29 1.82
N ALA A 42 -0.82 -25.03 1.40
CA ALA A 42 -1.97 -24.17 1.23
C ALA A 42 -2.96 -24.70 0.19
N LEU A 43 -2.45 -25.05 -0.99
CA LEU A 43 -3.25 -25.59 -2.08
C LEU A 43 -3.97 -26.88 -1.67
N LEU A 44 -3.30 -27.79 -0.96
CA LEU A 44 -3.92 -29.01 -0.43
C LEU A 44 -5.05 -28.72 0.57
N ARG A 45 -4.86 -27.73 1.45
CA ARG A 45 -5.93 -27.31 2.39
C ARG A 45 -7.12 -26.71 1.65
N THR A 46 -6.87 -25.89 0.63
CA THR A 46 -7.92 -25.31 -0.21
C THR A 46 -8.69 -26.40 -0.96
N LEU A 47 -7.99 -27.33 -1.61
CA LEU A 47 -8.61 -28.47 -2.30
C LEU A 47 -9.46 -29.32 -1.34
N TRP A 48 -8.99 -29.55 -0.11
CA TRP A 48 -9.75 -30.28 0.88
C TRP A 48 -11.01 -29.53 1.37
N ARG A 49 -10.94 -28.21 1.52
CA ARG A 49 -12.11 -27.41 1.91
C ARG A 49 -13.20 -27.44 0.84
N HIS A 50 -12.82 -27.48 -0.43
CA HIS A 50 -13.75 -27.58 -1.56
C HIS A 50 -14.00 -29.01 -2.05
N ARG A 51 -13.62 -30.04 -1.26
CA ARG A 51 -13.71 -31.45 -1.67
C ARG A 51 -15.12 -31.89 -2.06
N ASP A 52 -16.14 -31.36 -1.40
CA ASP A 52 -17.54 -31.71 -1.62
C ASP A 52 -18.02 -31.16 -2.98
N PHE A 53 -17.63 -29.92 -3.32
CA PHE A 53 -17.88 -29.32 -4.63
C PHE A 53 -17.11 -30.06 -5.74
N LEU A 54 -15.87 -30.45 -5.46
CA LEU A 54 -15.00 -31.15 -6.41
C LEU A 54 -15.33 -32.64 -6.53
N LYS A 55 -16.29 -33.17 -5.73
CA LYS A 55 -16.66 -34.60 -5.64
C LYS A 55 -15.47 -35.53 -5.40
N ILE A 56 -14.53 -35.13 -4.54
CA ILE A 56 -13.27 -35.86 -4.33
C ILE A 56 -13.32 -36.70 -3.04
N GLY A 57 -12.95 -37.99 -3.11
CA GLY A 57 -12.73 -38.88 -1.96
C GLY A 57 -11.42 -38.61 -1.20
N LEU A 58 -11.25 -37.41 -0.64
CA LEU A 58 -10.00 -36.91 -0.03
C LEU A 58 -9.94 -37.06 1.52
N GLU A 59 -10.95 -37.62 2.16
CA GLU A 59 -11.19 -37.44 3.62
C GLU A 59 -10.04 -37.89 4.53
N ILE A 60 -9.30 -38.94 4.18
CA ILE A 60 -8.33 -39.58 5.12
C ILE A 60 -6.88 -39.13 4.88
N ARG A 61 -6.54 -38.59 3.70
CA ARG A 61 -5.13 -38.39 3.28
C ARG A 61 -4.57 -36.99 3.53
N LEU A 62 -5.39 -35.97 3.86
CA LEU A 62 -4.89 -34.60 4.02
C LEU A 62 -3.81 -34.47 5.11
N LYS A 63 -4.02 -35.11 6.27
CA LYS A 63 -3.06 -35.04 7.39
C LYS A 63 -1.69 -35.59 6.96
N GLN A 64 -1.69 -36.75 6.30
CA GLN A 64 -0.49 -37.40 5.76
C GLN A 64 0.18 -36.53 4.69
N LEU A 65 -0.58 -35.99 3.73
CA LEU A 65 -0.05 -35.13 2.66
C LEU A 65 0.57 -33.83 3.19
N VAL A 66 -0.02 -33.25 4.23
CA VAL A 66 0.49 -32.03 4.88
C VAL A 66 1.73 -32.33 5.73
N GLU A 67 1.79 -33.50 6.38
CA GLU A 67 2.96 -33.95 7.16
C GLU A 67 4.16 -34.23 6.26
N VAL A 68 3.96 -34.95 5.15
CA VAL A 68 5.01 -35.22 4.14
C VAL A 68 5.68 -33.91 3.69
N ILE A 69 4.90 -32.88 3.36
CA ILE A 69 5.47 -31.60 2.93
C ILE A 69 6.18 -30.88 4.09
N LYS A 70 5.66 -31.01 5.32
CA LYS A 70 6.24 -30.38 6.51
C LYS A 70 7.61 -30.98 6.84
N GLU A 71 7.78 -32.29 6.69
CA GLU A 71 9.05 -32.98 6.89
C GLU A 71 10.09 -32.60 5.82
N SER A 72 9.64 -32.38 4.58
CA SER A 72 10.53 -31.96 3.48
C SER A 72 10.89 -30.46 3.45
N ALA A 73 10.35 -29.62 4.34
CA ALA A 73 10.58 -28.17 4.31
C ALA A 73 11.53 -27.70 5.44
N PRO A 74 12.59 -26.92 5.14
CA PRO A 74 13.40 -26.29 6.18
C PRO A 74 12.57 -25.31 7.02
N GLY A 75 12.91 -25.19 8.32
CA GLY A 75 12.13 -24.49 9.34
C GLY A 75 11.58 -23.12 8.94
N GLU A 76 10.37 -22.81 9.41
CA GLU A 76 9.59 -21.61 9.05
C GLU A 76 10.42 -20.33 9.27
N ALA A 77 10.67 -19.58 8.19
CA ALA A 77 11.36 -18.29 8.24
C ALA A 77 10.61 -17.29 9.14
N LYS A 78 11.38 -16.54 9.94
CA LYS A 78 10.90 -15.65 11.03
C LYS A 78 10.20 -14.35 10.57
N ASP A 79 10.23 -14.01 9.28
CA ASP A 79 9.62 -12.77 8.78
C ASP A 79 8.39 -13.07 7.92
N ARG A 80 7.23 -13.22 8.57
CA ARG A 80 5.94 -13.22 7.86
C ARG A 80 5.48 -11.80 7.60
N GLN A 81 4.99 -11.56 6.38
CA GLN A 81 4.39 -10.28 5.99
C GLN A 81 3.28 -9.86 6.95
N THR A 82 2.97 -8.57 7.09
CA THR A 82 1.76 -8.16 7.82
C THR A 82 0.50 -8.68 7.11
N PRO A 83 -0.50 -9.22 7.83
CA PRO A 83 -1.75 -9.68 7.21
C PRO A 83 -2.55 -8.55 6.60
N ILE A 84 -3.16 -8.81 5.44
CA ILE A 84 -4.21 -7.95 4.88
C ILE A 84 -5.52 -8.08 5.70
N ILE A 85 -6.32 -7.01 5.74
CA ILE A 85 -7.68 -7.03 6.29
C ILE A 85 -8.65 -7.37 5.14
N PRO A 86 -9.54 -8.38 5.29
CA PRO A 86 -10.57 -8.71 4.32
C PRO A 86 -11.49 -7.53 4.03
N SER A 87 -12.03 -7.45 2.82
CA SER A 87 -12.77 -6.29 2.32
C SER A 87 -13.92 -5.88 3.24
N ARG A 88 -14.77 -6.83 3.63
CA ARG A 88 -15.91 -6.61 4.53
C ARG A 88 -15.47 -6.08 5.90
N ILE A 89 -14.45 -6.69 6.49
CA ILE A 89 -13.91 -6.29 7.80
C ILE A 89 -13.25 -4.91 7.69
N TYR A 90 -12.51 -4.66 6.61
CA TYR A 90 -11.84 -3.39 6.38
C TYR A 90 -12.85 -2.25 6.25
N CYS A 91 -13.88 -2.42 5.41
CA CYS A 91 -14.96 -1.46 5.28
C CYS A 91 -15.71 -1.24 6.61
N ALA A 92 -16.04 -2.31 7.33
CA ALA A 92 -16.70 -2.20 8.64
C ALA A 92 -15.86 -1.39 9.64
N ILE A 93 -14.55 -1.67 9.75
CA ILE A 93 -13.63 -0.92 10.61
C ILE A 93 -13.60 0.56 10.20
N LEU A 94 -13.49 0.86 8.91
CA LEU A 94 -13.46 2.23 8.41
C LEU A 94 -14.78 2.96 8.73
N SER A 95 -15.92 2.34 8.46
CA SER A 95 -17.24 2.90 8.80
C SER A 95 -17.35 3.17 10.30
N SER A 96 -17.06 2.19 11.16
CA SER A 96 -17.14 2.38 12.62
C SER A 96 -16.16 3.42 13.17
N LEU A 97 -15.02 3.65 12.50
CA LEU A 97 -14.14 4.77 12.85
C LEU A 97 -14.76 6.12 12.49
N LEU A 98 -15.43 6.21 11.34
CA LEU A 98 -16.01 7.44 10.81
C LEU A 98 -17.34 7.82 11.46
N ASP A 99 -18.18 6.85 11.83
CA ASP A 99 -19.52 7.06 12.39
C ASP A 99 -19.52 7.95 13.64
N ARG A 100 -18.41 7.95 14.38
CA ARG A 100 -18.24 8.73 15.61
C ARG A 100 -17.65 10.12 15.40
N LEU A 101 -17.29 10.52 14.17
CA LEU A 101 -16.67 11.83 13.91
C LEU A 101 -17.62 12.98 14.24
N ASP A 102 -18.88 12.88 13.85
CA ASP A 102 -19.88 13.92 14.12
C ASP A 102 -20.13 14.08 15.63
N GLU A 103 -20.28 12.96 16.34
CA GLU A 103 -20.44 12.95 17.80
C GLU A 103 -19.19 13.48 18.52
N ILE A 104 -17.99 13.15 18.04
CA ILE A 104 -16.76 13.72 18.59
C ILE A 104 -16.78 15.22 18.41
N GLU A 105 -17.11 15.72 17.22
CA GLU A 105 -17.11 17.15 16.92
C GLU A 105 -18.13 17.93 17.76
N SER A 106 -19.33 17.38 17.98
CA SER A 106 -20.37 18.00 18.81
C SER A 106 -19.97 18.07 20.28
N ASP A 107 -19.31 17.03 20.78
CA ASP A 107 -19.00 16.88 22.20
C ASP A 107 -17.63 17.47 22.58
N LEU A 108 -16.79 17.79 21.58
CA LEU A 108 -15.40 18.11 21.81
C LEU A 108 -15.23 19.32 22.72
N ASP A 109 -16.03 20.37 22.54
CA ASP A 109 -15.91 21.60 23.34
C ASP A 109 -16.17 21.34 24.83
N THR A 110 -17.18 20.54 25.15
CA THR A 110 -17.47 20.16 26.54
C THR A 110 -16.28 19.43 27.18
N LEU A 111 -15.63 18.55 26.42
CA LEU A 111 -14.47 17.79 26.91
C LEU A 111 -13.22 18.67 27.04
N LEU A 112 -12.99 19.59 26.09
CA LEU A 112 -11.86 20.51 26.11
C LEU A 112 -11.99 21.54 27.23
N ASP A 113 -13.18 22.07 27.48
CA ASP A 113 -13.44 22.99 28.58
C ASP A 113 -13.27 22.30 29.93
N ALA A 114 -13.73 21.05 30.05
CA ALA A 114 -13.49 20.25 31.24
C ALA A 114 -11.98 20.05 31.49
N TYR A 115 -11.21 19.81 30.43
CA TYR A 115 -9.76 19.68 30.55
C TYR A 115 -9.09 21.00 30.96
N ARG A 116 -9.47 22.13 30.34
CA ARG A 116 -8.97 23.47 30.72
C ARG A 116 -9.21 23.76 32.19
N GLN A 117 -10.45 23.62 32.65
CA GLN A 117 -10.84 23.96 34.02
C GLN A 117 -10.13 23.05 35.04
N GLU A 118 -10.09 21.74 34.80
CA GLU A 118 -9.40 20.79 35.68
C GLU A 118 -7.91 21.11 35.81
N ARG A 119 -7.26 21.38 34.69
CA ARG A 119 -5.82 21.65 34.65
C ARG A 119 -5.48 23.01 35.25
N THR A 120 -6.21 24.06 34.90
CA THR A 120 -6.00 25.39 35.48
C THR A 120 -6.19 25.34 36.99
N CYS A 121 -7.25 24.70 37.48
CA CYS A 121 -7.47 24.51 38.93
C CYS A 121 -6.28 23.80 39.60
N THR A 122 -5.69 22.80 38.94
CA THR A 122 -4.53 22.07 39.45
C THR A 122 -3.25 22.92 39.45
N LEU A 123 -3.04 23.73 38.40
CA LEU A 123 -1.84 24.56 38.23
C LEU A 123 -1.87 25.84 39.07
N SER A 124 -3.05 26.44 39.26
CA SER A 124 -3.25 27.66 40.05
C SER A 124 -3.42 27.38 41.55
N ALA A 125 -3.34 26.12 41.98
CA ALA A 125 -3.51 25.75 43.38
C ALA A 125 -2.38 26.36 44.22
N SER A 126 -2.75 27.19 45.21
CA SER A 126 -1.77 27.81 46.11
C SER A 126 -1.01 26.76 46.92
N SER A 127 0.31 26.87 46.95
CA SER A 127 1.20 26.03 47.77
C SER A 127 0.96 26.19 49.28
N CYS A 128 0.29 27.27 49.69
CA CYS A 128 0.02 27.62 51.08
C CYS A 128 -1.20 26.89 51.67
N LEU A 129 -2.00 26.21 50.85
CA LEU A 129 -3.23 25.54 51.28
C LEU A 129 -2.98 24.10 51.76
N THR A 130 -3.69 23.69 52.80
CA THR A 130 -3.74 22.27 53.23
C THR A 130 -4.44 21.40 52.18
N ASP A 131 -4.21 20.09 52.22
CA ASP A 131 -4.83 19.15 51.26
C ASP A 131 -6.38 19.22 51.28
N LYS A 132 -6.97 19.40 52.46
CA LYS A 132 -8.43 19.52 52.63
C LYS A 132 -8.97 20.82 52.02
N GLN A 133 -8.24 21.93 52.16
CA GLN A 133 -8.63 23.22 51.57
C GLN A 133 -8.48 23.19 50.04
N ARG A 134 -7.41 22.59 49.51
CA ARG A 134 -7.24 22.38 48.06
C ARG A 134 -8.36 21.53 47.47
N TYR A 135 -8.77 20.47 48.19
CA TYR A 135 -9.90 19.64 47.79
C TYR A 135 -11.21 20.44 47.72
N MET A 136 -11.56 21.19 48.77
CA MET A 136 -12.79 22.00 48.80
C MET A 136 -12.81 23.09 47.73
N GLN A 137 -11.69 23.79 47.52
CA GLN A 137 -11.57 24.82 46.48
C GLN A 137 -11.78 24.23 45.09
N ARG A 138 -11.18 23.05 44.85
CA ARG A 138 -11.33 22.31 43.60
C ARG A 138 -12.76 21.82 43.37
N GLU A 139 -13.43 21.35 44.41
CA GLU A 139 -14.82 20.89 44.33
C GLU A 139 -15.78 22.04 43.99
N MET A 140 -15.61 23.22 44.60
CA MET A 140 -16.39 24.43 44.27
C MET A 140 -16.14 24.91 42.84
N GLN A 141 -14.87 24.96 42.41
CA GLN A 141 -14.51 25.45 41.07
C GLN A 141 -14.99 24.52 39.95
N LEU A 142 -15.12 23.21 40.22
CA LEU A 142 -15.48 22.20 39.23
C LEU A 142 -16.96 21.75 39.32
N GLN A 143 -17.81 22.42 40.09
CA GLN A 143 -19.18 21.96 40.37
C GLN A 143 -20.03 21.75 39.10
N GLY A 144 -20.07 22.72 38.19
CA GLY A 144 -20.80 22.58 36.92
C GLY A 144 -20.21 21.49 36.00
N MET A 145 -18.90 21.25 36.11
CA MET A 145 -18.21 20.20 35.36
C MET A 145 -18.50 18.79 35.92
N LEU A 146 -18.73 18.65 37.24
CA LEU A 146 -19.11 17.39 37.87
C LEU A 146 -20.40 16.83 37.27
N GLU A 147 -21.40 17.68 37.05
CA GLU A 147 -22.67 17.28 36.45
C GLU A 147 -22.50 16.87 34.98
N ALA A 148 -21.77 17.68 34.20
CA ALA A 148 -21.47 17.37 32.81
C ALA A 148 -20.71 16.04 32.66
N MET A 149 -19.68 15.80 33.49
CA MET A 149 -18.91 14.56 33.44
C MET A 149 -19.69 13.34 33.96
N ARG A 150 -20.62 13.52 34.92
CA ARG A 150 -21.54 12.45 35.35
C ARG A 150 -22.43 11.98 34.20
N ASN A 151 -22.97 12.91 33.42
CA ASN A 151 -23.78 12.59 32.23
C ASN A 151 -22.97 11.82 31.18
N ARG A 152 -21.64 11.99 31.16
CA ARG A 152 -20.70 11.24 30.29
C ARG A 152 -20.21 9.93 30.91
N GLY A 153 -20.72 9.52 32.07
CA GLY A 153 -20.41 8.25 32.70
C GLY A 153 -19.34 8.28 33.80
N TRP A 154 -18.85 9.46 34.21
CA TRP A 154 -17.99 9.57 35.39
C TRP A 154 -18.81 9.36 36.66
N LYS A 155 -18.45 8.35 37.46
CA LYS A 155 -19.16 8.02 38.72
C LYS A 155 -18.34 8.39 39.95
N THR A 156 -17.14 7.81 40.06
CA THR A 156 -16.25 7.93 41.21
C THR A 156 -14.79 7.93 40.76
N GLY A 157 -13.88 8.47 41.58
CA GLY A 157 -12.44 8.45 41.32
C GLY A 157 -11.92 9.72 40.68
N SER A 158 -10.71 9.67 40.10
CA SER A 158 -10.05 10.86 39.58
C SER A 158 -10.74 11.39 38.32
N MET A 159 -11.41 12.54 38.47
CA MET A 159 -11.98 13.30 37.36
C MET A 159 -10.93 13.73 36.34
N ARG A 160 -9.75 14.14 36.81
CA ARG A 160 -8.57 14.38 35.96
C ARG A 160 -8.24 13.16 35.10
N GLY A 161 -8.18 12.00 35.75
CA GLY A 161 -7.90 10.73 35.08
C GLY A 161 -8.98 10.36 34.07
N PHE A 162 -10.25 10.64 34.39
CA PHE A 162 -11.39 10.43 33.50
C PHE A 162 -11.31 11.32 32.25
N VAL A 163 -11.22 12.65 32.42
CA VAL A 163 -11.13 13.61 31.29
C VAL A 163 -9.90 13.34 30.42
N ALA A 164 -8.73 13.13 31.04
CA ALA A 164 -7.52 12.76 30.31
C ALA A 164 -7.64 11.40 29.61
N GLY A 165 -8.42 10.49 30.21
CA GLY A 165 -8.82 9.21 29.64
C GLY A 165 -9.62 9.41 28.36
N GLU A 166 -10.73 10.12 28.43
CA GLU A 166 -11.63 10.42 27.30
C GLU A 166 -10.89 11.10 26.15
N ILE A 167 -10.09 12.15 26.44
CA ILE A 167 -9.30 12.83 25.41
C ILE A 167 -8.35 11.86 24.71
N ALA A 168 -7.69 10.98 25.46
CA ALA A 168 -6.79 10.01 24.86
C ALA A 168 -7.52 8.93 24.04
N VAL A 169 -8.80 8.63 24.30
CA VAL A 169 -9.63 7.78 23.42
C VAL A 169 -9.92 8.50 22.12
N VAL A 170 -10.37 9.75 22.20
CA VAL A 170 -10.67 10.57 21.03
C VAL A 170 -9.42 10.72 20.17
N GLN A 171 -8.28 11.09 20.76
CA GLN A 171 -7.00 11.16 20.04
C GLN A 171 -6.62 9.83 19.39
N LEU A 172 -6.84 8.70 20.05
CA LEU A 172 -6.56 7.38 19.48
C LEU A 172 -7.44 7.07 18.27
N ARG A 173 -8.74 7.37 18.33
CA ARG A 173 -9.66 7.19 17.20
C ARG A 173 -9.26 8.08 16.03
N LEU A 174 -9.01 9.36 16.28
CA LEU A 174 -8.55 10.31 15.26
C LEU A 174 -7.21 9.86 14.64
N MET A 175 -6.28 9.35 15.45
CA MET A 175 -5.03 8.77 14.97
C MET A 175 -5.26 7.54 14.08
N CYS A 176 -6.21 6.66 14.42
CA CYS A 176 -6.56 5.50 13.60
C CYS A 176 -7.12 5.94 12.24
N ILE A 177 -7.98 6.96 12.20
CA ILE A 177 -8.51 7.54 10.95
C ILE A 177 -7.36 8.09 10.10
N VAL A 178 -6.48 8.91 10.69
CA VAL A 178 -5.33 9.47 9.97
C VAL A 178 -4.44 8.36 9.41
N ILE A 179 -4.12 7.33 10.20
CA ILE A 179 -3.32 6.19 9.74
C ILE A 179 -4.05 5.41 8.63
N ALA A 180 -5.35 5.19 8.75
CA ALA A 180 -6.14 4.43 7.78
C ALA A 180 -6.20 5.12 6.40
N PHE A 181 -6.38 6.44 6.37
CA PHE A 181 -6.52 7.21 5.13
C PHE A 181 -5.19 7.72 4.54
N THR A 182 -4.09 7.68 5.28
CA THR A 182 -2.75 8.03 4.77
C THR A 182 -1.84 6.82 4.55
N GLY A 183 -2.07 5.71 5.25
CA GLY A 183 -1.16 4.56 5.26
C GLY A 183 0.18 4.83 5.96
N MET A 184 0.30 5.93 6.73
CA MET A 184 1.51 6.21 7.50
C MET A 184 1.70 5.20 8.64
N ARG A 185 2.92 5.05 9.12
CA ARG A 185 3.23 4.17 10.26
C ARG A 185 2.75 4.82 11.56
N VAL A 186 2.38 4.03 12.55
CA VAL A 186 2.02 4.55 13.89
C VAL A 186 3.12 5.43 14.49
N ALA A 187 4.40 5.07 14.27
CA ALA A 187 5.52 5.87 14.75
C ALA A 187 5.71 7.20 14.00
N GLU A 188 5.19 7.33 12.77
CA GLU A 188 5.14 8.58 12.00
C GLU A 188 3.98 9.45 12.51
N ALA A 189 2.80 8.85 12.72
CA ALA A 189 1.65 9.53 13.32
C ALA A 189 1.96 10.11 14.71
N GLN A 190 2.68 9.37 15.56
CA GLN A 190 3.11 9.82 16.89
C GLN A 190 3.98 11.08 16.90
N ILE A 191 4.62 11.42 15.78
CA ILE A 191 5.54 12.56 15.68
C ILE A 191 5.06 13.63 14.69
N LEU A 192 3.79 13.57 14.27
CA LEU A 192 3.21 14.63 13.46
C LEU A 192 3.26 15.96 14.23
N PRO A 193 3.72 17.05 13.60
CA PRO A 193 3.76 18.35 14.24
C PRO A 193 2.35 18.89 14.45
N LEU A 194 2.15 19.76 15.43
CA LEU A 194 0.88 20.48 15.60
C LEU A 194 0.71 21.56 14.51
N LYS A 195 1.76 22.34 14.29
CA LYS A 195 1.81 23.43 13.30
C LYS A 195 2.28 22.92 11.94
N GLY A 196 1.69 23.44 10.87
CA GLY A 196 2.09 23.12 9.49
C GLY A 196 1.81 21.68 9.05
N VAL A 197 1.01 20.92 9.80
CA VAL A 197 0.68 19.52 9.49
C VAL A 197 -0.28 19.37 8.32
N LEU A 198 -1.07 20.39 8.02
CA LEU A 198 -2.00 20.41 6.90
C LEU A 198 -1.58 21.45 5.87
N GLU A 199 -1.71 21.05 4.61
CA GLU A 199 -1.56 21.90 3.44
C GLU A 199 -2.66 21.53 2.43
N GLU A 200 -3.16 22.54 1.72
CA GLU A 200 -4.13 22.34 0.65
C GLU A 200 -3.47 22.61 -0.70
N ALA A 201 -3.51 21.63 -1.59
CA ALA A 201 -3.03 21.75 -2.95
C ALA A 201 -4.23 21.85 -3.90
N LYS A 202 -4.33 22.95 -4.66
CA LYS A 202 -5.36 23.14 -5.69
C LYS A 202 -4.89 22.58 -7.02
N HIS A 203 -5.66 21.68 -7.62
CA HIS A 203 -5.40 21.17 -8.96
C HIS A 203 -6.72 20.97 -9.69
N ARG A 204 -6.86 21.56 -10.89
CA ARG A 204 -8.05 21.41 -11.77
C ARG A 204 -9.37 21.54 -11.00
N ASP A 205 -9.56 22.69 -10.36
CA ASP A 205 -10.73 23.07 -9.54
C ASP A 205 -11.04 22.17 -8.34
N THR A 206 -10.17 21.22 -8.01
CA THR A 206 -10.29 20.34 -6.86
C THR A 206 -9.26 20.69 -5.80
N VAL A 207 -9.67 20.64 -4.54
CA VAL A 207 -8.78 20.82 -3.38
C VAL A 207 -8.32 19.45 -2.89
N HIS A 208 -7.01 19.25 -2.82
CA HIS A 208 -6.40 18.04 -2.28
C HIS A 208 -5.75 18.34 -0.93
N HIS A 209 -5.95 17.46 0.04
CA HIS A 209 -5.40 17.63 1.38
C HIS A 209 -4.08 16.88 1.53
N VAL A 210 -3.03 17.60 1.90
CA VAL A 210 -1.68 17.10 2.12
C VAL A 210 -1.37 17.15 3.62
N VAL A 211 -0.87 16.03 4.15
CA VAL A 211 -0.42 15.89 5.53
C VAL A 211 1.09 15.93 5.55
N ASN A 212 1.67 16.89 6.26
CA ASN A 212 3.11 17.13 6.34
C ASN A 212 3.66 16.62 7.69
N GLY A 213 4.77 15.89 7.63
CA GLY A 213 5.41 15.33 8.82
C GLY A 213 6.81 14.79 8.56
N TYR A 214 7.17 13.73 9.30
CA TYR A 214 8.53 13.17 9.27
C TYR A 214 8.53 11.65 9.22
N SER A 215 9.42 11.07 8.42
CA SER A 215 9.73 9.63 8.43
C SER A 215 11.19 9.38 8.87
N HIS A 216 11.42 8.31 9.62
CA HIS A 216 12.72 7.99 10.25
C HIS A 216 13.21 6.54 10.00
N LYS A 217 12.31 5.61 9.65
CA LYS A 217 12.62 4.16 9.61
C LYS A 217 13.68 3.78 8.58
N LEU A 218 13.78 4.57 7.51
CA LEU A 218 14.55 4.24 6.32
C LEU A 218 15.76 5.16 6.10
N ASN A 219 16.05 6.05 7.07
CA ASN A 219 17.17 7.00 7.04
C ASN A 219 18.10 6.85 8.26
N GLY A 220 18.32 5.62 8.73
CA GLY A 220 19.17 5.37 9.91
C GLY A 220 18.71 6.10 11.18
N GLY A 221 17.40 6.33 11.34
CA GLY A 221 16.82 7.03 12.49
C GLY A 221 16.75 8.56 12.35
N ARG A 222 17.31 9.16 11.28
CA ARG A 222 17.21 10.62 11.04
C ARG A 222 15.83 10.98 10.49
N LYS A 223 15.21 12.02 11.07
CA LYS A 223 13.92 12.55 10.58
C LYS A 223 14.13 13.20 9.21
N LYS A 224 13.45 12.69 8.18
CA LYS A 224 13.33 13.33 6.87
C LYS A 224 11.89 13.83 6.71
N ARG A 225 11.73 15.03 6.14
CA ARG A 225 10.40 15.56 5.79
C ARG A 225 9.71 14.59 4.84
N ALA A 226 8.43 14.34 5.10
CA ALA A 226 7.58 13.45 4.32
C ALA A 226 6.17 14.03 4.27
N SER A 227 5.47 13.75 3.18
CA SER A 227 4.09 14.18 2.97
C SER A 227 3.22 12.99 2.56
N TRP A 228 1.94 13.06 2.92
CA TRP A 228 0.93 12.06 2.59
C TRP A 228 -0.31 12.75 2.05
N ILE A 229 -0.98 12.15 1.08
CA ILE A 229 -2.32 12.59 0.67
C ILE A 229 -3.35 11.94 1.59
N THR A 230 -4.41 12.66 1.94
CA THR A 230 -5.50 12.16 2.78
C THR A 230 -6.87 12.51 2.19
N SER A 231 -7.91 11.80 2.63
CA SER A 231 -9.29 12.08 2.27
C SER A 231 -9.86 13.26 3.07
N ARG A 232 -11.07 13.70 2.72
CA ARG A 232 -11.81 14.73 3.49
C ARG A 232 -11.99 14.33 4.96
N GLU A 233 -12.26 13.07 5.21
CA GLU A 233 -12.46 12.50 6.55
C GLU A 233 -11.15 12.50 7.34
N GLY A 234 -10.03 12.13 6.69
CA GLY A 234 -8.70 12.23 7.29
C GLY A 234 -8.30 13.67 7.59
N HIS A 235 -8.64 14.61 6.70
CA HIS A 235 -8.45 16.05 6.93
C HIS A 235 -9.27 16.54 8.14
N ARG A 236 -10.55 16.20 8.20
CA ARG A 236 -11.45 16.53 9.32
C ARG A 236 -10.92 15.96 10.64
N ALA A 237 -10.41 14.73 10.64
CA ALA A 237 -9.81 14.12 11.82
C ALA A 237 -8.55 14.87 12.30
N ILE A 238 -7.73 15.40 11.39
CA ILE A 238 -6.56 16.21 11.75
C ILE A 238 -7.00 17.55 12.36
N LEU A 239 -8.02 18.21 11.81
CA LEU A 239 -8.54 19.46 12.41
C LEU A 239 -9.03 19.24 13.85
N LEU A 240 -9.76 18.16 14.11
CA LEU A 240 -10.19 17.81 15.47
C LEU A 240 -9.00 17.50 16.39
N ALA A 241 -7.98 16.80 15.88
CA ALA A 241 -6.76 16.54 16.64
C ALA A 241 -5.98 17.83 16.94
N GLN A 242 -5.95 18.79 16.00
CA GLN A 242 -5.34 20.11 16.19
C GLN A 242 -6.07 20.91 17.27
N ARG A 243 -7.41 20.85 17.34
CA ARG A 243 -8.17 21.47 18.44
C ARG A 243 -7.71 20.92 19.79
N ILE A 244 -7.64 19.59 19.93
CA ILE A 244 -7.20 18.93 21.17
C ILE A 244 -5.78 19.35 21.56
N ALA A 245 -4.83 19.20 20.62
CA ALA A 245 -3.43 19.49 20.88
C ALA A 245 -3.18 20.97 21.16
N SER A 246 -3.92 21.88 20.51
CA SER A 246 -3.87 23.32 20.78
C SER A 246 -4.30 23.64 22.20
N VAL A 247 -5.38 23.03 22.70
CA VAL A 247 -5.82 23.22 24.09
C VAL A 247 -4.81 22.65 25.09
N ILE A 248 -4.22 21.49 24.80
CA ILE A 248 -3.18 20.92 25.66
C ILE A 248 -1.96 21.85 25.73
N LEU A 249 -1.54 22.40 24.59
CA LEU A 249 -0.44 23.36 24.51
C LEU A 249 -0.80 24.66 25.23
N GLU A 250 -1.98 25.23 25.00
CA GLU A 250 -2.48 26.45 25.64
C GLU A 250 -2.38 26.38 27.17
N VAL A 251 -2.81 25.26 27.73
CA VAL A 251 -2.90 25.03 29.18
C VAL A 251 -1.55 24.67 29.82
N LEU A 252 -0.66 24.00 29.07
CA LEU A 252 0.59 23.45 29.60
C LEU A 252 1.87 24.10 29.04
N LYS A 253 1.77 25.20 28.27
CA LYS A 253 2.95 25.91 27.79
C LYS A 253 3.71 26.51 28.96
N ASP A 254 5.02 26.26 28.99
CA ASP A 254 5.93 26.79 30.01
C ASP A 254 6.30 28.29 29.79
N GLY A 255 5.61 28.97 28.87
CA GLY A 255 5.82 30.40 28.57
C GLY A 255 6.91 30.71 27.55
N ASP A 256 7.61 29.71 27.01
CA ASP A 256 8.62 29.86 25.94
C ASP A 256 8.01 29.58 24.55
N PRO A 257 7.75 30.61 23.71
CA PRO A 257 7.17 30.46 22.38
C PRO A 257 8.07 29.68 21.40
N ALA A 258 9.38 29.60 21.65
CA ALA A 258 10.32 28.89 20.78
C ALA A 258 10.08 27.38 20.79
N ASN A 259 9.44 26.85 21.83
CA ASN A 259 9.12 25.43 21.94
C ASN A 259 7.76 25.05 21.34
N ASP A 260 6.89 26.00 21.00
CA ASP A 260 5.57 25.73 20.44
C ASP A 260 5.64 24.95 19.11
N ASP A 261 6.73 25.14 18.36
CA ASP A 261 6.97 24.43 17.09
C ASP A 261 7.33 22.95 17.30
N ALA A 262 7.73 22.57 18.53
CA ALA A 262 7.98 21.18 18.91
C ALA A 262 6.71 20.44 19.37
N ALA A 263 5.57 21.12 19.49
CA ALA A 263 4.31 20.50 19.91
C ALA A 263 3.84 19.45 18.90
N LEU A 264 3.30 18.35 19.42
CA LEU A 264 2.86 17.21 18.61
C LEU A 264 1.34 17.20 18.45
N LEU A 265 0.87 16.82 17.27
CA LEU A 265 -0.56 16.65 16.97
C LEU A 265 -1.22 15.62 17.89
N PHE A 266 -0.53 14.50 18.13
CA PHE A 266 -0.98 13.43 19.03
C PHE A 266 -0.09 13.36 20.28
N CYS A 267 -0.06 14.47 21.01
CA CYS A 267 0.68 14.59 22.26
C CYS A 267 0.04 13.80 23.41
N SER A 268 0.80 13.66 24.49
CA SER A 268 0.28 13.22 25.79
C SER A 268 -0.56 14.32 26.41
N THR A 269 -1.66 13.96 27.06
CA THR A 269 -2.49 14.88 27.85
C THR A 269 -1.75 15.50 29.04
N ALA A 270 -0.50 15.12 29.30
CA ALA A 270 0.34 15.71 30.35
C ALA A 270 1.52 16.53 29.84
N ASN A 271 1.85 16.48 28.54
CA ASN A 271 2.94 17.26 27.98
C ASN A 271 2.75 17.38 26.46
N PRO A 272 2.60 18.61 25.92
CA PRO A 272 2.31 18.84 24.49
C PRO A 272 3.47 18.44 23.56
N TYR A 273 4.69 18.33 24.09
CA TYR A 273 5.92 18.01 23.34
C TYR A 273 6.25 16.51 23.38
N LYS A 274 5.50 15.71 24.15
CA LYS A 274 5.78 14.28 24.37
C LYS A 274 4.75 13.41 23.68
N LYS A 275 5.23 12.49 22.82
CA LYS A 275 4.38 11.46 22.21
C LYS A 275 3.88 10.46 23.25
N GLN A 276 2.70 9.90 23.02
CA GLN A 276 2.17 8.80 23.83
C GLN A 276 3.02 7.53 23.65
N SER A 277 3.15 6.72 24.69
CA SER A 277 3.85 5.42 24.59
C SER A 277 3.07 4.46 23.68
N LEU A 278 3.78 3.70 22.83
CA LEU A 278 3.16 2.64 22.01
C LEU A 278 2.41 1.62 22.88
N SER A 279 2.95 1.24 24.03
CA SER A 279 2.28 0.30 24.94
C SER A 279 0.94 0.81 25.45
N SER A 280 0.83 2.11 25.74
CA SER A 280 -0.41 2.75 26.16
C SER A 280 -1.42 2.84 25.02
N ILE A 281 -0.96 3.15 23.82
CA ILE A 281 -1.77 3.16 22.59
C ILE A 281 -2.37 1.77 22.36
N TYR A 282 -1.55 0.71 22.32
CA TYR A 282 -2.04 -0.66 22.12
C TYR A 282 -2.99 -1.10 23.22
N ARG A 283 -2.68 -0.83 24.50
CA ARG A 283 -3.58 -1.16 25.61
C ARG A 283 -4.96 -0.54 25.44
N ARG A 284 -5.02 0.74 25.10
CA ARG A 284 -6.27 1.47 24.90
C ARG A 284 -7.02 1.00 23.64
N LEU A 285 -6.26 0.75 22.58
CA LEU A 285 -6.78 0.20 21.33
C LEU A 285 -7.51 -1.13 21.57
N HIS A 286 -6.85 -2.09 22.25
CA HIS A 286 -7.44 -3.38 22.58
C HIS A 286 -8.58 -3.30 23.61
N GLY A 287 -8.45 -2.45 24.63
CA GLY A 287 -9.39 -2.40 25.74
C GLY A 287 -10.64 -1.56 25.50
N GLN A 288 -10.59 -0.57 24.60
CA GLN A 288 -11.66 0.42 24.45
C GLN A 288 -12.15 0.52 23.01
N LEU A 289 -11.25 0.57 22.02
CA LEU A 289 -11.64 0.79 20.62
C LEU A 289 -12.03 -0.51 19.90
N PHE A 290 -11.30 -1.61 20.14
CA PHE A 290 -11.56 -2.90 19.48
C PHE A 290 -12.96 -3.45 19.65
N PRO A 291 -13.57 -3.43 20.86
CA PRO A 291 -14.94 -3.90 21.04
C PRO A 291 -15.95 -3.15 20.18
N GLU A 292 -15.64 -1.91 19.80
CA GLU A 292 -16.50 -1.04 19.02
C GLU A 292 -16.27 -1.17 17.51
N ILE A 293 -15.01 -1.28 17.08
CA ILE A 293 -14.67 -1.20 15.64
C ILE A 293 -14.38 -2.55 14.96
N CYS A 294 -14.08 -3.61 15.71
CA CYS A 294 -13.62 -4.87 15.13
C CYS A 294 -14.79 -5.88 15.02
N PRO A 295 -15.31 -6.15 13.81
CA PRO A 295 -16.38 -7.14 13.64
C PRO A 295 -15.88 -8.57 13.86
N LEU A 296 -16.83 -9.49 14.09
CA LEU A 296 -16.55 -10.93 14.13
C LEU A 296 -16.16 -11.44 12.74
N ILE A 297 -15.20 -12.36 12.72
CA ILE A 297 -14.71 -13.03 11.51
C ILE A 297 -15.74 -14.08 11.06
N THR A 298 -16.02 -14.09 9.76
CA THR A 298 -16.87 -15.08 9.10
C THR A 298 -16.04 -16.00 8.20
N GLN A 299 -16.61 -17.11 7.75
CA GLN A 299 -15.92 -18.01 6.83
C GLN A 299 -15.58 -17.31 5.48
N ALA A 300 -16.46 -16.43 4.99
CA ALA A 300 -16.24 -15.66 3.78
C ALA A 300 -14.99 -14.78 3.86
N ASP A 301 -14.70 -14.19 5.04
CA ASP A 301 -13.50 -13.39 5.25
C ASP A 301 -12.23 -14.24 5.14
N ILE A 302 -12.26 -15.45 5.72
CA ILE A 302 -11.15 -16.40 5.62
C ILE A 302 -10.96 -16.85 4.17
N ASP A 303 -12.04 -17.08 3.43
CA ASP A 303 -11.98 -17.48 2.03
C ASP A 303 -11.38 -16.38 1.14
N GLU A 304 -11.74 -15.11 1.37
CA GLU A 304 -11.11 -13.95 0.71
C GLU A 304 -9.60 -13.90 0.99
N LEU A 305 -9.20 -14.09 2.25
CA LEU A 305 -7.78 -14.14 2.62
C LEU A 305 -7.04 -15.27 1.93
N ASN A 306 -7.64 -16.47 1.82
CA ASN A 306 -6.98 -17.58 1.12
C ASN A 306 -6.86 -17.32 -0.38
N ALA A 307 -7.79 -16.60 -0.99
CA ALA A 307 -7.66 -16.20 -2.38
C ALA A 307 -6.42 -15.31 -2.57
N MET A 308 -6.22 -14.33 -1.67
CA MET A 308 -5.11 -13.38 -1.74
C MET A 308 -3.76 -13.99 -1.32
N GLU A 309 -3.70 -14.63 -0.14
CA GLU A 309 -2.48 -15.16 0.49
C GLU A 309 -2.63 -16.67 0.81
N LEU A 310 -2.63 -17.51 -0.23
CA LEU A 310 -2.80 -18.96 -0.11
C LEU A 310 -1.90 -19.57 0.97
N GLN A 311 -0.61 -19.20 1.01
CA GLN A 311 0.44 -19.82 1.84
C GLN A 311 0.26 -19.70 3.37
N ARG A 312 -0.68 -18.87 3.83
CA ARG A 312 -0.70 -18.38 5.21
C ARG A 312 -1.64 -19.20 6.11
N ASN A 313 -1.28 -19.31 7.39
CA ASN A 313 -2.09 -20.02 8.38
C ASN A 313 -2.75 -19.03 9.34
N TRP A 314 -3.93 -18.55 8.95
CA TRP A 314 -4.72 -17.55 9.67
C TRP A 314 -5.05 -17.96 11.11
N LEU A 315 -5.36 -19.24 11.33
CA LEU A 315 -5.67 -19.78 12.65
C LEU A 315 -4.49 -19.57 13.63
N ARG A 316 -3.25 -19.81 13.18
CA ARG A 316 -2.05 -19.58 14.00
C ARG A 316 -1.77 -18.10 14.27
N GLU A 317 -2.37 -17.21 13.49
CA GLU A 317 -2.25 -15.76 13.63
C GLU A 317 -3.45 -15.16 14.37
N GLY A 318 -4.29 -16.00 15.02
CA GLY A 318 -5.43 -15.56 15.82
C GLY A 318 -6.66 -15.15 15.01
N MET A 319 -6.67 -15.42 13.71
CA MET A 319 -7.80 -15.13 12.82
C MET A 319 -8.69 -16.37 12.70
N GLU A 320 -9.69 -16.42 13.56
CA GLU A 320 -10.61 -17.56 13.67
C GLU A 320 -12.05 -17.09 13.52
N VAL A 321 -12.86 -17.90 12.83
CA VAL A 321 -14.30 -17.62 12.66
C VAL A 321 -14.98 -17.49 14.02
N GLY A 322 -15.82 -16.47 14.17
CA GLY A 322 -16.53 -16.16 15.41
C GLY A 322 -15.74 -15.32 16.41
N LYS A 323 -14.45 -15.04 16.18
CA LYS A 323 -13.66 -14.10 17.01
C LYS A 323 -13.62 -12.71 16.38
N PRO A 324 -13.47 -11.64 17.18
CA PRO A 324 -13.21 -10.29 16.66
C PRO A 324 -11.91 -10.24 15.86
N TRP A 325 -11.87 -9.41 14.80
CA TRP A 325 -10.66 -9.23 14.01
C TRP A 325 -9.48 -8.70 14.87
N PRO A 326 -8.30 -9.36 14.85
CA PRO A 326 -7.14 -8.93 15.63
C PRO A 326 -6.39 -7.79 14.93
N LEU A 327 -6.98 -6.59 14.97
CA LEU A 327 -6.46 -5.43 14.25
C LEU A 327 -5.03 -5.04 14.70
N ALA A 328 -4.17 -4.65 13.77
CA ALA A 328 -2.89 -4.02 14.07
C ALA A 328 -2.63 -2.83 13.15
N PHE A 329 -1.92 -1.80 13.62
CA PHE A 329 -1.70 -0.57 12.84
C PHE A 329 -1.07 -0.80 11.46
N HIS A 330 -0.16 -1.76 11.34
CA HIS A 330 0.47 -2.06 10.05
C HIS A 330 -0.53 -2.68 9.04
N GLN A 331 -1.65 -3.26 9.50
CA GLN A 331 -2.66 -3.82 8.62
C GLN A 331 -3.43 -2.74 7.86
N TYR A 332 -3.66 -1.56 8.45
CA TYR A 332 -4.24 -0.41 7.72
C TYR A 332 -3.43 -0.09 6.48
N ARG A 333 -2.11 0.05 6.67
CA ARG A 333 -1.16 0.35 5.61
C ARG A 333 -1.10 -0.73 4.53
N ARG A 334 -1.06 -2.02 4.92
CA ARG A 334 -1.04 -3.13 3.98
C ARG A 334 -2.33 -3.19 3.16
N SER A 335 -3.48 -3.04 3.82
CA SER A 335 -4.80 -3.10 3.19
C SER A 335 -5.01 -1.90 2.25
N LEU A 336 -4.63 -0.69 2.68
CA LEU A 336 -4.66 0.50 1.81
C LEU A 336 -3.88 0.26 0.52
N SER A 337 -2.64 -0.25 0.63
CA SER A 337 -1.79 -0.52 -0.55
C SER A 337 -2.44 -1.49 -1.52
N VAL A 338 -3.00 -2.60 -1.01
CA VAL A 338 -3.58 -3.65 -1.85
C VAL A 338 -4.87 -3.18 -2.52
N TYR A 339 -5.79 -2.59 -1.76
CA TYR A 339 -7.07 -2.14 -2.31
C TYR A 339 -6.93 -0.90 -3.21
N ALA A 340 -6.02 0.02 -2.88
CA ALA A 340 -5.70 1.15 -3.75
C ALA A 340 -5.09 0.68 -5.07
N HIS A 341 -4.17 -0.29 -5.05
CA HIS A 341 -3.62 -0.84 -6.29
C HIS A 341 -4.68 -1.61 -7.09
N ARG A 342 -5.55 -2.37 -6.40
CA ARG A 342 -6.66 -3.11 -7.02
C ARG A 342 -7.64 -2.22 -7.78
N SER A 343 -7.83 -0.97 -7.34
CA SER A 343 -8.72 -0.01 -8.01
C SER A 343 -8.32 0.29 -9.47
N GLY A 344 -7.05 0.11 -9.83
CA GLY A 344 -6.50 0.47 -11.14
C GLY A 344 -6.25 1.98 -11.34
N MET A 345 -6.74 2.83 -10.42
CA MET A 345 -6.55 4.28 -10.45
C MET A 345 -5.22 4.71 -9.83
N VAL A 346 -4.80 4.02 -8.78
CA VAL A 346 -3.56 4.38 -8.07
C VAL A 346 -2.39 3.63 -8.67
N SER A 347 -1.47 4.39 -9.26
CA SER A 347 -0.24 3.86 -9.84
C SER A 347 0.71 3.36 -8.75
N LEU A 348 1.53 2.37 -9.11
CA LEU A 348 2.58 1.88 -8.22
C LEU A 348 3.56 2.99 -7.78
N PRO A 349 4.03 3.90 -8.66
CA PRO A 349 4.83 5.06 -8.22
C PRO A 349 4.13 5.96 -7.20
N ALA A 350 2.83 6.22 -7.37
CA ALA A 350 2.06 6.99 -6.38
C ALA A 350 1.99 6.28 -5.02
N LEU A 351 1.77 4.96 -5.01
CA LEU A 351 1.83 4.15 -3.78
C LEU A 351 3.20 4.16 -3.11
N LYS A 352 4.28 4.13 -3.90
CA LYS A 352 5.65 4.25 -3.36
C LYS A 352 5.84 5.57 -2.62
N GLY A 353 5.39 6.67 -3.23
CA GLY A 353 5.39 8.00 -2.62
C GLY A 353 4.56 8.04 -1.35
N GLN A 354 3.28 7.66 -1.42
CA GLN A 354 2.35 7.65 -0.28
C GLN A 354 2.88 6.82 0.90
N LEU A 355 3.45 5.66 0.62
CA LEU A 355 3.95 4.77 1.65
C LEU A 355 5.37 5.14 2.12
N GLN A 356 6.09 6.05 1.46
CA GLN A 356 7.49 6.33 1.80
C GLN A 356 8.36 5.05 1.71
N HIS A 357 8.17 4.25 0.65
CA HIS A 357 9.00 3.08 0.37
C HIS A 357 10.27 3.50 -0.38
N ILE A 358 11.43 2.95 0.02
CA ILE A 358 12.68 3.18 -0.72
C ILE A 358 12.66 2.41 -2.04
N THR A 359 12.34 1.11 -1.99
CA THR A 359 12.52 0.22 -3.15
C THR A 359 11.21 -0.22 -3.79
N ASP A 360 11.29 -0.60 -5.05
CA ASP A 360 10.13 -1.07 -5.82
C ASP A 360 9.72 -2.50 -5.42
N GLU A 361 10.64 -3.29 -4.86
CA GLU A 361 10.38 -4.60 -4.28
C GLU A 361 9.55 -4.46 -3.01
N MET A 362 9.83 -3.47 -2.16
CA MET A 362 8.96 -3.17 -1.01
C MET A 362 7.56 -2.83 -1.51
N ARG A 363 7.44 -1.98 -2.53
CA ARG A 363 6.16 -1.61 -3.14
C ARG A 363 5.40 -2.81 -3.73
N ALA A 364 6.06 -3.68 -4.48
CA ALA A 364 5.48 -4.90 -5.03
C ALA A 364 5.05 -5.86 -3.91
N TYR A 365 5.90 -6.04 -2.90
CA TYR A 365 5.60 -6.83 -1.72
C TYR A 365 4.35 -6.30 -0.99
N TYR A 366 4.25 -4.98 -0.75
CA TYR A 366 3.09 -4.35 -0.11
C TYR A 366 1.83 -4.30 -0.98
N SER A 367 1.93 -4.61 -2.27
CA SER A 367 0.77 -4.72 -3.17
C SER A 367 0.49 -6.18 -3.56
N ASP A 368 1.27 -7.14 -3.06
CA ASP A 368 1.09 -8.56 -3.37
C ASP A 368 -0.31 -9.03 -2.94
N GLY A 369 -0.94 -9.88 -3.76
CA GLY A 369 -2.33 -10.30 -3.60
C GLY A 369 -3.37 -9.39 -4.24
N PHE A 370 -3.01 -8.19 -4.75
CA PHE A 370 -3.98 -7.24 -5.30
C PHE A 370 -4.83 -7.81 -6.41
N CYS A 371 -4.27 -8.58 -7.36
CA CYS A 371 -5.02 -9.07 -8.52
C CYS A 371 -6.21 -9.98 -8.13
N ARG A 372 -6.19 -10.54 -6.91
CA ARG A 372 -7.24 -11.40 -6.36
C ARG A 372 -8.09 -10.70 -5.29
N ALA A 373 -7.72 -9.48 -4.91
CA ALA A 373 -8.48 -8.68 -3.96
C ALA A 373 -9.82 -8.23 -4.58
N VAL A 374 -10.84 -8.12 -3.73
CA VAL A 374 -12.11 -7.51 -4.09
C VAL A 374 -11.87 -6.05 -4.46
N ASN A 375 -12.49 -5.58 -5.55
CA ASN A 375 -12.43 -4.17 -5.90
C ASN A 375 -13.38 -3.39 -4.99
N LEU A 376 -12.84 -2.48 -4.18
CA LEU A 376 -13.63 -1.63 -3.27
C LEU A 376 -14.22 -0.38 -3.95
N VAL A 377 -14.16 -0.32 -5.28
CA VAL A 377 -15.00 0.60 -6.04
C VAL A 377 -16.38 -0.04 -6.15
N PHE A 378 -17.31 0.42 -5.29
CA PHE A 378 -18.66 -0.13 -5.20
C PHE A 378 -19.65 0.47 -6.20
N ASP A 379 -19.38 1.69 -6.65
CA ASP A 379 -20.26 2.40 -7.58
C ASP A 379 -20.03 1.90 -9.01
N LYS A 380 -21.11 1.41 -9.64
CA LYS A 380 -21.10 0.87 -10.99
C LYS A 380 -20.84 1.94 -12.05
N GLU A 381 -21.19 3.19 -11.74
CA GLU A 381 -20.98 4.37 -12.61
C GLU A 381 -19.69 5.12 -12.24
N HIS A 382 -18.87 4.55 -11.34
CA HIS A 382 -17.65 5.22 -10.92
C HIS A 382 -16.66 5.37 -12.09
N PHE A 383 -16.07 6.57 -12.22
CA PHE A 383 -15.11 6.92 -13.28
C PHE A 383 -13.93 5.93 -13.40
N SER A 384 -13.61 5.15 -12.38
CA SER A 384 -12.61 4.08 -12.51
C SER A 384 -12.95 3.04 -13.58
N HIS A 385 -14.23 2.79 -13.85
CA HIS A 385 -14.65 1.89 -14.91
C HIS A 385 -14.29 2.48 -16.27
N ASP A 386 -14.61 3.76 -16.48
CA ASP A 386 -14.21 4.53 -17.67
C ASP A 386 -12.69 4.62 -17.78
N TRP A 387 -11.98 4.89 -16.70
CA TRP A 387 -10.52 4.95 -16.66
C TRP A 387 -9.87 3.62 -17.06
N ASN A 388 -10.39 2.51 -16.52
CA ASN A 388 -9.89 1.18 -16.84
C ASN A 388 -10.21 0.78 -18.29
N ALA A 389 -11.41 1.10 -18.79
CA ALA A 389 -11.78 0.90 -20.19
C ALA A 389 -10.92 1.78 -21.12
N ALA A 390 -10.77 3.05 -20.77
CA ALA A 390 -9.96 4.03 -21.49
C ALA A 390 -8.48 3.67 -21.49
N LYS A 391 -7.97 2.90 -20.53
CA LYS A 391 -6.57 2.43 -20.55
C LYS A 391 -6.33 1.45 -21.71
N SER A 392 -7.23 0.50 -21.91
CA SER A 392 -7.18 -0.42 -23.05
C SER A 392 -7.42 0.32 -24.37
N GLU A 393 -8.36 1.26 -24.39
CA GLU A 393 -8.63 2.08 -25.58
C GLU A 393 -7.47 3.02 -25.92
N SER A 394 -6.87 3.66 -24.93
CA SER A 394 -5.68 4.50 -25.08
C SER A 394 -4.50 3.68 -25.59
N SER A 395 -4.31 2.45 -25.09
CA SER A 395 -3.28 1.55 -25.60
C SER A 395 -3.53 1.17 -27.06
N PHE A 396 -4.79 0.90 -27.43
CA PHE A 396 -5.19 0.63 -28.81
C PHE A 396 -5.05 1.87 -29.72
N LEU A 397 -5.38 3.06 -29.24
CA LEU A 397 -5.25 4.31 -29.98
C LEU A 397 -3.77 4.68 -30.17
N ALA A 398 -2.94 4.51 -29.14
CA ALA A 398 -1.50 4.69 -29.25
C ALA A 398 -0.89 3.72 -30.27
N TYR A 399 -1.32 2.45 -30.25
CA TYR A 399 -0.98 1.48 -31.29
C TYR A 399 -1.42 1.95 -32.68
N SER A 400 -2.68 2.34 -32.82
CA SER A 400 -3.27 2.75 -34.10
C SER A 400 -2.55 3.98 -34.66
N LEU A 401 -2.29 4.98 -33.83
CA LEU A 401 -1.59 6.20 -34.22
C LEU A 401 -0.14 5.91 -34.62
N ALA A 402 0.55 5.07 -33.83
CA ALA A 402 1.97 4.82 -34.03
C ALA A 402 2.29 3.82 -35.15
N LEU A 403 1.34 2.93 -35.51
CA LEU A 403 1.58 1.84 -36.46
C LEU A 403 0.61 1.76 -37.64
N LEU A 404 -0.61 2.31 -37.53
CA LEU A 404 -1.61 2.27 -38.62
C LEU A 404 -1.80 3.63 -39.32
N PHE A 405 -1.61 4.73 -38.59
CA PHE A 405 -1.76 6.11 -39.10
C PHE A 405 -0.44 6.88 -39.08
N SER A 406 0.68 6.18 -38.96
CA SER A 406 1.98 6.80 -39.02
C SER A 406 2.22 7.33 -40.43
N ASP A 407 2.31 8.65 -40.60
CA ASP A 407 2.83 9.24 -41.83
C ASP A 407 4.19 8.58 -42.12
N GLU A 408 4.30 7.89 -43.26
CA GLU A 408 5.51 7.18 -43.68
C GLU A 408 6.73 8.11 -43.65
N ASP A 409 6.51 9.42 -43.85
CA ASP A 409 7.50 10.48 -43.79
C ASP A 409 8.00 10.83 -42.38
N LEU A 410 7.19 10.66 -41.33
CA LEU A 410 7.56 11.02 -39.94
C LEU A 410 8.09 9.85 -39.11
N ILE A 411 7.62 8.62 -39.34
CA ILE A 411 7.90 7.48 -38.45
C ILE A 411 8.82 6.43 -39.10
N GLY A 412 8.85 6.32 -40.43
CA GLY A 412 9.75 5.43 -41.17
C GLY A 412 9.43 3.95 -41.00
N GLU A 413 10.28 3.07 -41.53
CA GLU A 413 10.09 1.63 -41.42
C GLU A 413 10.08 1.18 -39.95
N VAL A 414 9.10 0.33 -39.63
CA VAL A 414 8.89 -0.21 -38.29
C VAL A 414 9.53 -1.59 -38.22
N GLY A 415 10.44 -1.76 -37.28
CA GLY A 415 11.11 -3.03 -37.05
C GLY A 415 11.07 -3.50 -35.60
N GLY A 416 11.82 -4.56 -35.35
CA GLY A 416 11.92 -5.22 -34.04
C GLY A 416 10.92 -6.37 -33.88
N ARG A 417 11.25 -7.30 -32.99
CA ARG A 417 10.49 -8.54 -32.80
C ARG A 417 9.05 -8.29 -32.34
N GLY A 418 8.83 -7.23 -31.58
CA GLY A 418 7.50 -6.81 -31.15
C GLY A 418 6.63 -6.33 -32.31
N ALA A 419 7.23 -5.65 -33.30
CA ALA A 419 6.51 -5.16 -34.46
C ALA A 419 6.00 -6.32 -35.32
N VAL A 420 6.89 -7.27 -35.63
CA VAL A 420 6.56 -8.48 -36.42
C VAL A 420 5.45 -9.28 -35.74
N ARG A 421 5.56 -9.53 -34.43
CA ARG A 421 4.55 -10.27 -33.68
C ARG A 421 3.20 -9.54 -33.65
N MET A 422 3.24 -8.23 -33.48
CA MET A 422 2.03 -7.42 -33.48
C MET A 422 1.37 -7.42 -34.86
N GLN A 423 2.14 -7.24 -35.94
CA GLN A 423 1.68 -7.30 -37.32
C GLN A 423 1.02 -8.66 -37.61
N GLN A 424 1.70 -9.78 -37.34
CA GLN A 424 1.13 -11.13 -37.50
C GLN A 424 -0.20 -11.31 -36.75
N THR A 425 -0.33 -10.69 -35.59
CA THR A 425 -1.55 -10.78 -34.78
C THR A 425 -2.65 -9.86 -35.32
N VAL A 426 -2.34 -8.67 -35.80
CA VAL A 426 -3.36 -7.69 -36.22
C VAL A 426 -3.76 -7.83 -37.69
N SER A 427 -2.86 -8.23 -38.58
CA SER A 427 -3.08 -8.25 -40.04
C SER A 427 -4.25 -9.13 -40.51
N SER A 428 -4.70 -10.10 -39.71
CA SER A 428 -5.82 -11.00 -40.03
C SER A 428 -7.14 -10.61 -39.36
N ARG A 429 -7.20 -9.48 -38.64
CA ARG A 429 -8.31 -9.12 -37.76
C ARG A 429 -8.90 -7.76 -38.13
N SER A 430 -10.20 -7.59 -37.89
CA SER A 430 -10.84 -6.28 -38.02
C SER A 430 -10.37 -5.32 -36.91
N LYS A 431 -10.68 -4.03 -37.07
CA LYS A 431 -10.42 -3.00 -36.05
C LYS A 431 -11.12 -3.35 -34.74
N GLU A 432 -12.37 -3.79 -34.81
CA GLU A 432 -13.21 -4.15 -33.67
C GLU A 432 -12.68 -5.41 -32.95
N GLU A 433 -12.26 -6.41 -33.72
CA GLU A 433 -11.64 -7.62 -33.18
C GLU A 433 -10.30 -7.33 -32.50
N THR A 434 -9.51 -6.43 -33.09
CA THR A 434 -8.24 -5.99 -32.50
C THR A 434 -8.48 -5.22 -31.21
N LEU A 435 -9.41 -4.27 -31.20
CA LEU A 435 -9.79 -3.54 -29.99
C LEU A 435 -10.25 -4.47 -28.87
N LYS A 436 -10.98 -5.54 -29.21
CA LYS A 436 -11.37 -6.58 -28.25
C LYS A 436 -10.17 -7.26 -27.61
N LEU A 437 -9.09 -7.52 -28.37
CA LEU A 437 -7.86 -8.10 -27.81
C LEU A 437 -7.14 -7.15 -26.83
N PHE A 438 -7.17 -5.84 -27.07
CA PHE A 438 -6.65 -4.83 -26.13
C PHE A 438 -7.52 -4.71 -24.86
N ARG A 439 -8.85 -4.80 -25.01
CA ARG A 439 -9.80 -4.83 -23.88
C ARG A 439 -9.65 -6.10 -23.04
N ASP A 440 -9.44 -7.24 -23.68
CA ASP A 440 -9.16 -8.53 -23.03
C ASP A 440 -7.75 -8.59 -22.40
N GLY A 441 -6.91 -7.57 -22.59
CA GLY A 441 -5.53 -7.54 -22.12
C GLY A 441 -4.60 -8.54 -22.82
N LYS A 442 -4.96 -9.05 -24.01
CA LYS A 442 -4.13 -9.97 -24.81
C LYS A 442 -3.12 -9.23 -25.69
N LEU A 443 -3.41 -7.97 -25.99
CA LEU A 443 -2.52 -7.03 -26.65
C LEU A 443 -2.33 -5.80 -25.78
N ALA A 444 -1.15 -5.23 -25.87
CA ALA A 444 -0.81 -3.96 -25.26
C ALA A 444 0.17 -3.22 -26.18
N TYR A 445 0.16 -1.90 -26.08
CA TYR A 445 1.14 -1.02 -26.70
C TYR A 445 1.37 0.17 -25.78
N ARG A 446 2.64 0.41 -25.46
CA ARG A 446 3.10 1.57 -24.69
C ARG A 446 4.15 2.29 -25.51
N GLU A 447 3.96 3.58 -25.76
CA GLU A 447 4.93 4.36 -26.52
C GLU A 447 6.25 4.49 -25.73
N THR A 448 7.36 4.44 -26.46
CA THR A 448 8.72 4.63 -25.96
C THR A 448 9.45 5.62 -26.86
N VAL A 449 10.59 6.14 -26.41
CA VAL A 449 11.41 7.09 -27.20
C VAL A 449 11.79 6.52 -28.57
N LEU A 450 12.00 5.21 -28.66
CA LEU A 450 12.40 4.52 -29.89
C LEU A 450 11.23 3.95 -30.71
N GLY A 451 10.01 3.97 -30.18
CA GLY A 451 8.85 3.35 -30.81
C GLY A 451 7.85 2.89 -29.76
N GLY A 452 7.83 1.60 -29.44
CA GLY A 452 6.89 1.08 -28.45
C GLY A 452 7.29 -0.24 -27.79
N CYS A 453 6.51 -0.61 -26.78
CA CYS A 453 6.61 -1.89 -26.09
C CYS A 453 5.25 -2.58 -26.09
N ILE A 454 5.22 -3.84 -26.51
CA ILE A 454 4.00 -4.65 -26.61
C ILE A 454 3.82 -5.65 -25.46
N ALA A 455 4.57 -5.45 -24.37
CA ALA A 455 4.50 -6.32 -23.20
C ALA A 455 3.15 -6.13 -22.49
N VAL A 456 2.43 -7.23 -22.35
CA VAL A 456 1.20 -7.32 -21.53
C VAL A 456 1.55 -7.43 -20.04
N GLU A 457 2.60 -8.19 -19.73
CA GLU A 457 3.09 -8.42 -18.38
C GLU A 457 4.07 -7.34 -17.93
N ASP A 458 4.33 -7.28 -16.62
CA ASP A 458 5.33 -6.37 -16.06
C ASP A 458 6.73 -6.72 -16.56
N CYS A 459 7.50 -5.70 -16.91
CA CYS A 459 8.86 -5.87 -17.40
C CYS A 459 9.83 -6.03 -16.22
N ASN A 460 10.61 -7.11 -16.21
CA ASN A 460 11.63 -7.36 -15.19
C ASN A 460 12.90 -6.48 -15.37
N ARG A 461 12.83 -5.41 -16.18
CA ARG A 461 13.95 -4.53 -16.49
C ARG A 461 13.72 -3.14 -15.89
N THR A 462 14.79 -2.55 -15.39
CA THR A 462 14.78 -1.24 -14.73
C THR A 462 14.43 -0.12 -15.72
N PRO A 463 13.35 0.66 -15.49
CA PRO A 463 12.95 1.74 -16.38
C PRO A 463 13.61 3.07 -15.98
N LEU A 464 14.84 3.02 -15.48
CA LEU A 464 15.50 4.19 -14.88
C LEU A 464 15.97 5.19 -15.95
N GLU A 465 16.12 4.74 -17.19
CA GLU A 465 16.64 5.55 -18.28
C GLU A 465 15.58 5.77 -19.37
N PRO A 466 15.46 7.00 -19.92
CA PRO A 466 14.50 7.31 -20.97
C PRO A 466 14.68 6.46 -22.24
N ILE A 467 15.93 6.06 -22.51
CA ILE A 467 16.29 5.22 -23.65
C ILE A 467 16.34 3.76 -23.16
N PRO A 468 15.62 2.83 -23.82
CA PRO A 468 15.56 1.44 -23.37
C PRO A 468 16.78 0.63 -23.87
N TRP A 469 17.99 0.96 -23.40
CA TRP A 469 19.25 0.34 -23.83
C TRP A 469 19.26 -1.18 -23.74
N ASP A 470 18.84 -1.71 -22.59
CA ASP A 470 18.70 -3.14 -22.35
C ASP A 470 17.86 -3.82 -23.43
N CYS A 471 16.77 -3.16 -23.84
CA CYS A 471 15.83 -3.69 -24.84
C CYS A 471 16.49 -3.80 -26.21
N LEU A 472 17.35 -2.86 -26.58
CA LEU A 472 18.13 -2.93 -27.81
C LEU A 472 19.26 -3.95 -27.71
N GLU A 473 20.03 -3.92 -26.63
CA GLU A 473 21.21 -4.75 -26.46
C GLU A 473 20.83 -6.24 -26.54
N LYS A 474 19.83 -6.63 -25.74
CA LYS A 474 19.33 -8.01 -25.61
C LYS A 474 18.22 -8.36 -26.61
N ASP A 475 17.95 -7.49 -27.58
CA ASP A 475 16.93 -7.67 -28.61
C ASP A 475 15.56 -8.06 -28.04
N CYS A 476 14.94 -7.26 -27.18
CA CYS A 476 13.71 -7.64 -26.48
C CYS A 476 12.59 -8.09 -27.42
N THR A 477 11.94 -9.22 -27.11
CA THR A 477 10.85 -9.80 -27.89
C THR A 477 9.62 -8.90 -28.03
N ASN A 478 9.45 -7.96 -27.09
CA ASN A 478 8.30 -7.06 -27.04
C ASN A 478 8.64 -5.65 -27.58
N ALA A 479 9.87 -5.41 -28.05
CA ALA A 479 10.28 -4.09 -28.52
C ALA A 479 9.81 -3.83 -29.96
N VAL A 480 9.23 -2.66 -30.17
CA VAL A 480 8.89 -2.06 -31.46
C VAL A 480 9.81 -0.87 -31.65
N VAL A 481 10.56 -0.83 -32.74
CA VAL A 481 11.57 0.21 -33.00
C VAL A 481 11.27 0.88 -34.33
N PHE A 482 11.22 2.20 -34.33
CA PHE A 482 11.07 3.03 -35.51
C PHE A 482 12.44 3.43 -36.03
N GLU A 483 12.74 3.07 -37.28
CA GLU A 483 14.07 3.25 -37.84
C GLU A 483 14.48 4.73 -37.89
N LYS A 484 13.57 5.64 -38.24
CA LYS A 484 13.84 7.08 -38.25
C LYS A 484 14.18 7.63 -36.86
N ARG A 485 13.43 7.21 -35.81
CA ARG A 485 13.71 7.62 -34.43
C ARG A 485 15.05 7.07 -33.95
N LEU A 486 15.36 5.82 -34.27
CA LEU A 486 16.66 5.22 -33.98
C LEU A 486 17.79 5.95 -34.70
N GLY A 487 17.61 6.29 -35.97
CA GLY A 487 18.58 7.03 -36.77
C GLY A 487 18.85 8.44 -36.24
N LEU A 488 17.80 9.15 -35.78
CA LEU A 488 17.94 10.45 -35.13
C LEU A 488 18.73 10.33 -33.82
N LEU A 489 18.39 9.33 -32.99
CA LEU A 489 19.10 9.10 -31.73
C LEU A 489 20.58 8.76 -31.96
N ILE A 490 20.90 7.94 -32.97
CA ILE A 490 22.27 7.63 -33.36
C ILE A 490 23.03 8.91 -33.71
N LYS A 491 22.46 9.80 -34.54
CA LYS A 491 23.12 11.07 -34.91
C LYS A 491 23.37 11.96 -33.69
N THR A 492 22.41 12.06 -32.78
CA THR A 492 22.57 12.81 -31.53
C THR A 492 23.68 12.20 -30.67
N GLN A 493 23.68 10.88 -30.53
CA GLN A 493 24.68 10.15 -29.75
C GLN A 493 26.10 10.25 -30.36
N GLU A 494 26.23 10.17 -31.68
CA GLU A 494 27.49 10.39 -32.42
C GLU A 494 28.06 11.79 -32.12
N THR A 495 27.19 12.81 -32.07
CA THR A 495 27.59 14.18 -31.75
C THR A 495 28.08 14.30 -30.31
N VAL A 496 27.39 13.66 -29.35
CA VAL A 496 27.79 13.63 -27.93
C VAL A 496 29.14 12.95 -27.75
N VAL A 497 29.33 11.78 -28.35
CA VAL A 497 30.58 11.03 -28.30
C VAL A 497 31.73 11.82 -28.94
N ALA A 498 31.51 12.42 -30.12
CA ALA A 498 32.52 13.25 -30.79
C ALA A 498 32.90 14.48 -29.96
N THR A 499 31.93 15.12 -29.30
CA THR A 499 32.18 16.26 -28.41
C THR A 499 33.04 15.83 -27.23
N LEU A 500 32.64 14.75 -26.55
CA LEU A 500 33.37 14.20 -25.39
C LEU A 500 34.76 13.68 -25.78
N ALA A 501 34.93 13.16 -27.00
CA ALA A 501 36.24 12.75 -27.52
C ALA A 501 37.19 13.94 -27.69
N SER A 502 36.65 15.13 -28.01
CA SER A 502 37.45 16.35 -28.19
C SER A 502 37.81 17.05 -26.88
N THR A 503 36.95 16.95 -25.85
CA THR A 503 37.13 17.64 -24.56
C THR A 503 37.72 16.76 -23.46
N GLU A 504 37.33 15.47 -23.41
CA GLU A 504 37.64 14.53 -22.32
C GLU A 504 37.91 13.11 -22.85
N ALA A 505 38.79 13.01 -23.85
CA ALA A 505 39.14 11.74 -24.50
C ALA A 505 39.53 10.65 -23.48
N GLY A 506 38.77 9.55 -23.48
CA GLY A 506 39.04 8.40 -22.61
C GLY A 506 38.54 8.54 -21.16
N GLY A 507 37.84 9.63 -20.82
CA GLY A 507 37.12 9.80 -19.56
C GLY A 507 36.01 8.77 -19.37
N VAL A 508 35.47 8.67 -18.14
CA VAL A 508 34.40 7.72 -17.81
C VAL A 508 33.15 8.00 -18.64
N GLU A 509 32.75 9.27 -18.75
CA GLU A 509 31.58 9.70 -19.53
C GLU A 509 31.76 9.40 -21.03
N HIS A 510 32.91 9.75 -21.60
CA HIS A 510 33.23 9.43 -23.00
C HIS A 510 33.13 7.93 -23.30
N ARG A 511 33.64 7.06 -22.40
CA ARG A 511 33.56 5.60 -22.59
C ARG A 511 32.13 5.08 -22.50
N LEU A 512 31.35 5.55 -21.52
CA LEU A 512 29.94 5.13 -21.36
C LEU A 512 29.10 5.53 -22.57
N GLU A 513 29.23 6.78 -23.04
CA GLU A 513 28.48 7.25 -24.19
C GLU A 513 28.92 6.57 -25.50
N ALA A 514 30.19 6.19 -25.62
CA ALA A 514 30.68 5.39 -26.73
C ALA A 514 30.10 3.97 -26.71
N ASP A 515 29.99 3.34 -25.54
CA ASP A 515 29.36 2.02 -25.38
C ASP A 515 27.87 2.08 -25.74
N HIS A 516 27.15 3.11 -25.28
CA HIS A 516 25.77 3.38 -25.68
C HIS A 516 25.62 3.52 -27.20
N LEU A 517 26.52 4.26 -27.86
CA LEU A 517 26.53 4.39 -29.31
C LEU A 517 26.70 3.03 -30.00
N GLN A 518 27.59 2.17 -29.49
CA GLN A 518 27.76 0.80 -30.02
C GLN A 518 26.47 -0.02 -29.92
N VAL A 519 25.72 0.11 -28.82
CA VAL A 519 24.41 -0.56 -28.67
C VAL A 519 23.44 -0.10 -29.75
N LEU A 520 23.33 1.20 -30.03
CA LEU A 520 22.44 1.72 -31.09
C LEU A 520 22.84 1.25 -32.48
N LEU A 521 24.14 1.33 -32.81
CA LEU A 521 24.65 0.91 -34.12
C LEU A 521 24.41 -0.58 -34.35
N LYS A 522 24.64 -1.40 -33.32
CA LYS A 522 24.36 -2.84 -33.36
C LYS A 522 22.87 -3.13 -33.51
N ALA A 523 21.99 -2.32 -32.91
CA ALA A 523 20.55 -2.44 -33.09
C ALA A 523 20.12 -2.07 -34.52
N ARG A 524 20.65 -0.97 -35.09
CA ARG A 524 20.38 -0.57 -36.48
C ARG A 524 20.77 -1.67 -37.47
N LYS A 525 21.96 -2.26 -37.31
CA LYS A 525 22.43 -3.36 -38.16
C LYS A 525 21.49 -4.58 -38.10
N ARG A 526 21.03 -4.97 -36.91
CA ARG A 526 20.08 -6.08 -36.76
C ARG A 526 18.74 -5.80 -37.45
N LEU A 527 18.25 -4.57 -37.38
CA LEU A 527 16.99 -4.19 -38.02
C LEU A 527 17.10 -4.21 -39.54
N SER A 528 18.22 -3.75 -40.10
CA SER A 528 18.48 -3.81 -41.55
C SER A 528 18.72 -5.23 -42.10
N GLU A 529 19.13 -6.18 -41.25
CA GLU A 529 19.35 -7.60 -41.62
C GLU A 529 18.08 -8.46 -41.48
N ALA A 530 17.03 -7.93 -40.85
CA ALA A 530 15.77 -8.63 -40.58
C ALA A 530 14.64 -8.30 -41.58
N VAL A 531 14.88 -7.35 -42.49
CA VAL A 531 14.07 -7.05 -43.69
C VAL A 531 14.54 -7.96 -44.82
#